data_AF-A0A5N5W5G2-F1
#
_entry.id   AF-A0A5N5W5G2-F1
#
_cell.length_a   1.000
_cell.length_b   1.000
_cell.length_c   1.000
_cell.angle_alpha   90.00
_cell.angle_beta   90.00
_cell.angle_gamma   90.00
#
_symmetry.space_group_name_H-M   'P 1'
#
loop_
_entity.id
_entity.type
_entity.pdbx_description
1 polymer ?
#
loop_
_entity_poly.entity_id
_entity_poly.type
_entity_poly.pdbx_seq_one_letter_code
_entity_poly.pdbx_strand_id
1 'polypeptide(L)' 'MADFTFETVTHSVHRWIISAPEPLGAPAEVISKAWASAANAYRETHELASTEPIPGEVLRFHVRDTATVIEYATEERP' A
#
# COMPACT_ATOMS: atom_id res chain seq x y z
N MET A 1 -40.27 11.55 3.95
CA MET A 1 -39.30 11.93 5.00
C MET A 1 -37.93 11.50 4.54
N ALA A 2 -36.93 12.35 4.70
CA ALA A 2 -35.55 11.99 4.39
C ALA A 2 -34.86 11.63 5.72
N ASP A 3 -34.27 10.45 5.77
CA ASP A 3 -33.44 10.04 6.90
C ASP A 3 -32.05 10.63 6.70
N PHE A 4 -31.62 11.45 7.66
CA PHE A 4 -30.27 11.98 7.71
C PHE A 4 -29.34 10.95 8.35
N THR A 5 -28.20 10.68 7.70
CA THR A 5 -27.10 9.90 8.28
C THR A 5 -25.78 10.63 8.09
N PHE A 6 -24.88 10.45 9.05
CA PHE A 6 -23.55 11.02 9.07
C PHE A 6 -22.59 9.94 9.57
N GLU A 7 -21.49 9.75 8.84
CA GLU A 7 -20.42 8.82 9.19
C GLU A 7 -19.07 9.52 9.05
N THR A 8 -18.17 9.27 9.99
CA THR A 8 -16.77 9.69 9.92
C THR A 8 -15.90 8.45 9.79
N VAL A 9 -15.29 8.27 8.62
CA VAL A 9 -14.38 7.14 8.35
C VAL A 9 -12.94 7.61 8.56
N THR A 10 -12.23 6.92 9.44
CA THR A 10 -10.77 7.06 9.58
C THR A 10 -10.12 5.90 8.84
N HIS A 11 -9.19 6.19 7.93
CA HIS A 11 -8.44 5.15 7.22
C HIS A 11 -6.95 5.33 7.43
N SER A 12 -6.25 4.20 7.58
CA SER A 12 -4.80 4.17 7.68
C SER A 12 -4.20 3.82 6.31
N VAL A 13 -3.23 4.62 5.85
CA VAL A 13 -2.49 4.36 4.61
C VAL A 13 -1.03 4.11 4.92
N HIS A 14 -0.54 2.93 4.58
CA HIS A 14 0.88 2.61 4.67
C HIS A 14 1.53 2.85 3.31
N ARG A 15 2.58 3.68 3.28
CA ARG A 15 3.27 4.05 2.04
C ARG A 15 4.77 3.78 2.12
N TRP A 16 5.29 3.13 1.10
CA TRP A 16 6.73 3.04 0.84
C TRP A 16 7.06 3.97 -0.32
N ILE A 17 7.91 4.97 -0.05
CA ILE A 17 8.34 5.97 -1.04
C ILE A 17 9.73 5.58 -1.52
N ILE A 18 9.85 5.27 -2.80
CA ILE A 18 11.13 4.90 -3.42
C ILE A 18 11.59 6.07 -4.29
N SER A 19 12.77 6.60 -3.99
CA SER A 19 13.41 7.62 -4.82
C SER A 19 13.76 7.05 -6.19
N ALA A 20 13.31 7.71 -7.26
CA ALA A 20 13.56 7.32 -8.64
C ALA A 20 14.20 8.51 -9.40
N PRO A 21 15.47 8.84 -9.11
CA PRO A 21 16.12 10.01 -9.69
C PRO A 21 16.22 9.91 -11.21
N GLU A 22 15.89 10.99 -11.91
CA GLU A 22 16.08 11.07 -13.35
C GLU A 22 17.58 11.07 -13.72
N PRO A 23 17.95 10.48 -14.87
CA PRO A 23 17.09 9.79 -15.85
C PRO A 23 16.91 8.28 -15.57
N LEU A 24 17.55 7.76 -14.51
CA LEU A 24 17.73 6.32 -14.31
C LEU A 24 16.53 5.65 -13.62
N GLY A 25 15.76 6.40 -12.84
CA GLY A 25 14.66 5.87 -12.05
C GLY A 25 15.12 5.03 -10.84
N ALA A 26 14.21 4.24 -10.28
CA ALA A 26 14.50 3.37 -9.15
C ALA A 26 15.03 2.00 -9.63
N PRO A 27 16.11 1.45 -9.03
CA PRO A 27 16.58 0.12 -9.38
C PRO A 27 15.53 -0.95 -9.10
N ALA A 28 15.40 -1.94 -10.00
CA ALA A 28 14.45 -3.03 -9.85
C ALA A 28 14.62 -3.80 -8.51
N GLU A 29 15.85 -3.96 -8.03
CA GLU A 29 16.12 -4.59 -6.73
C GLU A 29 15.51 -3.79 -5.56
N VAL A 30 15.58 -2.46 -5.60
CA VAL A 30 15.00 -1.59 -4.57
C VAL A 30 13.48 -1.68 -4.58
N ILE A 31 12.88 -1.72 -5.78
CA ILE A 31 11.45 -1.92 -5.97
C ILE A 31 11.02 -3.29 -5.39
N SER A 32 11.74 -4.37 -5.71
CA SER A 32 11.47 -5.71 -5.20
C SER A 32 11.57 -5.80 -3.68
N LYS A 33 12.55 -5.13 -3.06
CA LYS A 33 12.67 -5.07 -1.59
C LYS A 33 11.52 -4.32 -0.94
N ALA A 34 11.14 -3.16 -1.48
CA ALA A 34 10.01 -2.40 -0.98
C ALA A 34 8.69 -3.18 -1.12
N TRP A 35 8.51 -3.90 -2.23
CA TRP A 35 7.38 -4.80 -2.40
C TRP A 35 7.33 -5.90 -1.34
N ALA A 36 8.47 -6.56 -1.06
CA ALA A 36 8.53 -7.59 -0.02
C ALA A 36 8.20 -7.02 1.37
N SER A 37 8.66 -5.81 1.69
CA SER A 37 8.31 -5.13 2.94
C SER A 37 6.82 -4.80 3.03
N ALA A 38 6.22 -4.27 1.96
CA ALA A 38 4.79 -3.97 1.91
C ALA A 38 3.93 -5.24 2.03
N ALA A 39 4.35 -6.32 1.37
CA ALA A 39 3.74 -7.63 1.48
C ALA A 39 3.76 -8.17 2.92
N ASN A 40 4.89 -8.07 3.62
CA ASN A 40 5.00 -8.52 5.00
C ASN A 40 4.11 -7.68 5.94
N ALA A 41 4.10 -6.36 5.79
CA ALA A 41 3.24 -5.49 6.59
C ALA A 41 1.74 -5.81 6.37
N TYR A 42 1.34 -6.09 5.13
CA TYR A 42 -0.03 -6.51 4.83
C TYR A 42 -0.37 -7.84 5.52
N ARG A 43 0.53 -8.82 5.47
CA ARG A 43 0.33 -10.11 6.15
C ARG A 43 0.23 -9.96 7.65
N GLU A 44 1.11 -9.17 8.27
CA GLU A 44 1.06 -8.90 9.71
C GLU A 44 -0.27 -8.25 10.10
N THR A 45 -0.74 -7.29 9.29
CA THR A 45 -2.02 -6.60 9.55
C THR A 45 -3.23 -7.53 9.46
N HIS A 46 -3.18 -8.55 8.58
CA HIS A 46 -4.29 -9.47 8.31
C HIS A 46 -4.07 -10.88 8.88
N GLU A 47 -3.07 -11.05 9.75
CA GLU A 47 -2.72 -12.33 10.38
C GLU A 47 -2.50 -13.49 9.38
N LEU A 48 -2.01 -13.17 8.18
CA LEU A 48 -1.79 -14.15 7.11
C LEU A 48 -0.48 -14.90 7.30
N ALA A 49 -0.46 -16.17 6.89
CA ALA A 49 0.77 -16.96 6.92
C ALA A 49 1.78 -16.43 5.90
N SER A 50 3.08 -16.63 6.16
CA SER A 50 4.16 -16.15 5.28
C SER A 50 4.10 -16.73 3.86
N THR A 51 3.55 -17.93 3.71
CA THR A 51 3.36 -18.63 2.42
C THR A 51 2.05 -18.28 1.72
N GLU A 52 1.16 -17.55 2.39
CA GLU A 52 -0.14 -17.23 1.85
C GLU A 52 -0.01 -16.20 0.72
N PRO A 53 -0.67 -16.44 -0.43
CA PRO A 53 -0.62 -15.52 -1.55
C PRO A 53 -1.31 -14.20 -1.19
N ILE A 54 -0.66 -13.09 -1.52
CA ILE A 54 -1.25 -11.76 -1.38
C ILE A 54 -1.98 -11.42 -2.69
N PRO A 55 -3.26 -11.03 -2.64
CA PRO A 55 -3.98 -10.59 -3.83
C PRO A 55 -3.27 -9.39 -4.47
N GLY A 56 -2.99 -9.45 -5.77
CA GLY A 56 -2.20 -8.41 -6.46
C GLY A 56 -2.82 -7.01 -6.42
N GLU A 57 -4.13 -6.90 -6.15
CA GLU A 57 -4.85 -5.62 -6.11
C GLU A 57 -4.64 -4.81 -4.82
N VAL A 58 -4.14 -5.45 -3.76
CA VAL A 58 -3.97 -4.81 -2.44
C VAL A 58 -2.71 -3.96 -2.33
N LEU A 59 -1.70 -4.23 -3.15
CA LEU A 59 -0.47 -3.43 -3.23
C LEU A 59 -0.42 -2.73 -4.58
N ARG A 60 -0.51 -1.40 -4.59
CA ARG A 60 -0.54 -0.61 -5.83
C ARG A 60 0.69 0.27 -5.97
N PHE A 61 1.21 0.34 -7.18
CA PHE A 61 2.29 1.26 -7.57
C PHE A 61 1.71 2.53 -8.18
N HIS A 62 2.09 3.68 -7.65
CA HIS A 62 1.76 4.99 -8.18
C HIS A 62 3.04 5.78 -8.40
N VAL A 63 3.17 6.44 -9.57
CA VAL A 63 4.25 7.39 -9.80
C VAL A 63 3.77 8.77 -9.37
N ARG A 64 4.51 9.45 -8.48
CA ARG A 64 4.26 10.86 -8.10
C ARG A 64 5.55 11.65 -8.20
N ASP A 65 5.53 12.70 -9.02
CA ASP A 65 6.48 13.84 -9.11
C ASP A 65 7.99 13.56 -9.20
N THR A 66 8.44 12.29 -9.12
CA THR A 66 9.81 11.69 -9.29
C THR A 66 10.00 10.42 -8.42
N ALA A 67 8.96 9.91 -7.75
CA ALA A 67 9.02 8.74 -6.88
C ALA A 67 8.00 7.66 -7.28
N THR A 68 8.41 6.41 -7.14
CA THR A 68 7.50 5.25 -7.15
C THR A 68 6.99 5.05 -5.73
N VAL A 69 5.67 5.11 -5.56
CA VAL A 69 4.96 4.96 -4.28
C VAL A 69 4.24 3.63 -4.30
N ILE A 70 4.47 2.79 -3.29
CA ILE A 70 3.65 1.61 -3.00
C ILE A 70 2.68 1.97 -1.89
N GLU A 71 1.38 1.82 -2.10
CA GLU A 71 0.38 2.04 -1.05
C GLU A 71 -0.59 0.87 -0.89
N TYR A 72 -1.05 0.66 0.35
CA TYR A 72 -2.27 -0.08 0.65
C TYR A 72 -3.07 0.63 1.75
N ALA A 73 -4.38 0.53 1.66
CA ALA A 73 -5.33 1.10 2.61
C ALA A 73 -6.01 -0.01 3.41
N THR A 74 -6.30 0.27 4.67
CA THR A 74 -7.14 -0.57 5.52
C THR A 74 -8.33 0.22 6.02
N GLU A 75 -9.52 -0.35 5.92
CA GLU A 75 -10.75 0.19 6.51
C GLU A 75 -11.02 -0.53 7.83
N GLU A 76 -11.18 0.21 8.94
CA GLU A 76 -11.80 -0.36 10.15
C GLU A 76 -13.31 -0.40 9.93
N ARG A 77 -13.90 -1.60 9.83
CA ARG A 77 -15.35 -1.75 9.88
C ARG A 77 -15.82 -1.85 11.34
N PRO A 78 -16.88 -1.12 11.72
CA PRO A 78 -17.49 -1.22 13.05
C PRO A 78 -18.21 -2.56 13.29
#